data_AF-A0A961WVC8-F1
#
_entry.id   AF-A0A961WVC8-F1
#
_cell.length_a   1.000
_cell.length_b   1.000
_cell.length_c   1.000
_cell.angle_alpha   90.00
_cell.angle_beta   90.00
_cell.angle_gamma   90.00
#
_symmetry.space_group_name_H-M   'P 1'
#
loop_
_entity.id
_entity.type
_entity.pdbx_description
1 polymer ?
#
loop_
_entity_poly.entity_id
_entity_poly.type
_entity_poly.pdbx_seq_one_letter_code
_entity_poly.pdbx_strand_id
1 'polypeptide(L)' 'MKIAEVHTHILDHKLETAFESASMRFDRRQHILVEIVCDDGTTGWGECLGPALP' A
#
# COMPACT_ATOMS: atom_id res chain seq x y z
N MET A 1 18.51 -9.97 14.52
CA MET A 1 17.32 -9.10 14.48
C MET A 1 17.69 -7.63 14.34
N LYS A 2 18.02 -7.27 13.11
CA LYS A 2 18.08 -5.90 12.59
C LYS A 2 17.33 -5.86 11.25
N ILE A 3 16.73 -4.73 10.91
CA ILE A 3 16.14 -4.52 9.59
C ILE A 3 17.26 -4.50 8.55
N ALA A 4 17.10 -5.28 7.48
CA ALA A 4 18.02 -5.37 6.35
C ALA A 4 17.47 -4.64 5.12
N GLU A 5 16.18 -4.78 4.84
CA GLU A 5 15.53 -4.20 3.65
C GLU A 5 14.12 -3.68 3.98
N VAL A 6 13.70 -2.65 3.24
CA VAL A 6 12.33 -2.10 3.29
C VAL A 6 11.84 -1.93 1.86
N HIS A 7 10.76 -2.62 1.51
CA HIS A 7 10.14 -2.57 0.19
C HIS A 7 8.74 -1.95 0.27
N THR A 8 8.35 -1.26 -0.79
CA THR A 8 7.00 -0.75 -0.95
C THR A 8 6.33 -1.37 -2.16
N HIS A 9 5.10 -1.81 -1.97
CA HIS A 9 4.32 -2.52 -2.98
C HIS A 9 3.01 -1.79 -3.22
N ILE A 10 2.88 -1.16 -4.39
CA ILE A 10 1.63 -0.48 -4.77
C ILE A 10 0.69 -1.52 -5.36
N LEU A 11 -0.48 -1.65 -4.75
CA LEU A 11 -1.60 -2.42 -5.29
C LEU A 11 -2.58 -1.45 -5.92
N ASP A 12 -2.90 -1.70 -7.20
CA ASP A 12 -3.74 -0.80 -7.98
C ASP A 12 -4.77 -1.56 -8.82
N HIS A 13 -6.04 -1.28 -8.56
CA HIS A 13 -7.16 -1.84 -9.30
C HIS A 13 -8.13 -0.78 -9.81
N LYS A 14 -8.40 -0.79 -11.13
CA LYS A 14 -9.39 0.07 -11.78
C LYS A 14 -10.80 -0.45 -11.50
N LEU A 15 -11.69 0.40 -11.01
CA LEU A 15 -13.10 0.06 -10.84
C LEU A 15 -13.86 0.15 -12.17
N GLU A 16 -14.85 -0.73 -12.36
CA GLU A 16 -15.79 -0.67 -13.49
C GLU A 16 -16.61 0.62 -13.46
N THR A 17 -17.04 1.05 -12.27
CA THR A 17 -17.77 2.29 -12.03
C THR A 17 -17.12 3.06 -10.88
N ALA A 18 -16.97 4.37 -11.03
CA ALA A 18 -16.37 5.21 -10.00
C ALA A 18 -17.24 5.27 -8.74
N PHE A 19 -16.60 5.24 -7.57
CA PHE A 19 -17.26 5.41 -6.28
C PHE A 19 -17.08 6.85 -5.79
N GLU A 20 -18.05 7.34 -5.03
CA GLU A 20 -18.06 8.72 -4.55
C GLU A 20 -18.71 8.83 -3.17
N SER A 21 -18.06 9.58 -2.30
CA SER A 21 -18.59 10.07 -1.03
C SER A 21 -18.75 11.59 -1.11
N ALA A 22 -19.31 12.21 -0.06
CA ALA A 22 -19.42 13.66 0.01
C ALA A 22 -18.07 14.41 -0.02
N SER A 23 -16.95 13.75 0.28
CA SER A 23 -15.62 14.37 0.38
C SER A 23 -14.60 13.84 -0.62
N MET A 24 -14.91 12.80 -1.39
CA MET A 24 -13.97 12.19 -2.32
C MET A 24 -14.69 11.41 -3.41
N ARG A 25 -14.23 11.57 -4.65
CA ARG A 25 -14.53 10.67 -5.77
C ARG A 25 -13.27 9.94 -6.18
N PHE A 26 -13.37 8.64 -6.44
CA PHE A 26 -12.25 7.86 -6.95
C PHE A 26 -12.75 6.74 -7.86
N ASP A 27 -11.92 6.36 -8.81
CA ASP A 27 -12.23 5.37 -9.83
C ASP A 27 -11.25 4.18 -9.81
N ARG A 28 -10.32 4.19 -8.85
CA ARG A 28 -9.35 3.12 -8.60
C ARG A 28 -9.29 2.83 -7.10
N ARG A 29 -9.01 1.58 -6.75
CA ARG A 29 -8.59 1.21 -5.39
C ARG A 29 -7.07 1.12 -5.43
N GLN A 30 -6.42 2.05 -4.74
CA GLN A 30 -4.97 2.12 -4.65
C GLN A 30 -4.56 2.12 -3.18
N HIS A 31 -3.67 1.21 -2.84
CA HIS A 31 -3.11 1.06 -1.50
C HIS A 31 -1.63 0.70 -1.62
N ILE A 32 -0.88 0.89 -0.53
CA ILE A 32 0.54 0.55 -0.47
C ILE A 32 0.78 -0.40 0.70
N LEU A 33 1.40 -1.54 0.41
CA LEU A 33 1.93 -2.43 1.43
C LEU A 33 3.40 -2.12 1.67
N VAL A 34 3.82 -2.22 2.92
CA VAL A 34 5.22 -2.10 3.35
C VAL A 34 5.68 -3.47 3.80
N GLU A 35 6.77 -3.93 3.21
CA GLU A 35 7.45 -5.17 3.60
C GLU A 35 8.77 -4.80 4.28
N ILE A 36 8.99 -5.32 5.48
CA ILE A 36 10.23 -5.13 6.24
C ILE A 36 10.89 -6.50 6.42
N VAL A 37 12.10 -6.66 5.87
CA VAL A 37 12.89 -7.90 5.96
C VAL A 37 14.03 -7.70 6.94
N CYS A 38 14.15 -8.59 7.92
CA CYS A 38 15.24 -8.62 8.89
C CYS A 38 16.41 -9.49 8.42
N ASP A 39 17.59 -9.25 9.00
CA ASP A 39 18.83 -10.01 8.75
C ASP A 39 18.76 -11.50 9.08
N ASP A 40 17.78 -11.91 9.90
CA ASP A 40 17.50 -13.30 10.26
C ASP A 40 16.41 -13.96 9.40
N GLY A 41 15.91 -13.27 8.37
CA GLY A 41 14.89 -13.77 7.45
C GLY A 41 13.45 -13.57 7.92
N THR A 42 13.22 -12.99 9.10
CA THR A 42 11.87 -12.60 9.53
C THR A 42 11.33 -11.48 8.63
N THR A 43 10.10 -11.64 8.11
CA THR A 43 9.41 -10.61 7.32
C THR A 43 8.15 -10.12 8.01
N GLY A 44 8.04 -8.80 8.16
CA GLY A 44 6.84 -8.11 8.65
C GLY A 44 6.12 -7.38 7.52
N TRP A 45 4.78 -7.31 7.62
CA TRP A 45 3.92 -6.62 6.66
C TRP A 45 3.09 -5.53 7.33
N GLY A 46 2.95 -4.39 6.67
CA GLY A 46 2.09 -3.28 7.08
C GLY A 46 1.42 -2.60 5.89
N GLU A 47 0.49 -1.69 6.17
CA GLU A 47 -0.23 -0.91 5.16
C GLU A 47 -0.26 0.58 5.56
N CYS A 48 -0.15 1.48 4.60
CA CYS A 48 -0.33 2.91 4.83
C CYS A 48 -1.68 3.41 4.28
N LEU A 49 -2.39 4.19 5.09
CA LEU A 49 -3.58 4.92 4.66
C LEU A 49 -3.18 6.23 3.95
N GLY A 50 -3.76 6.48 2.79
CA GLY A 50 -3.58 7.73 2.05
C GLY A 50 -3.13 7.52 0.61
N PRO A 51 -2.68 8.59 -0.09
CA PRO A 51 -2.22 8.50 -1.46
C PRO A 51 -0.95 7.63 -1.57
N ALA A 52 -1.00 6.59 -2.41
CA ALA A 52 0.17 5.74 -2.69
C ALA A 52 1.14 6.36 -3.70
N LEU A 53 0.68 7.35 -4.47
CA LEU A 53 1.42 8.07 -5.51
C LEU A 53 1.13 9.59 -5.42
N PRO A 54 2.04 10.45 -5.93
CA PRO A 54 1.86 11.91 -5.98
C PRO A 54 0.67 12.38 -6.83
#